data_AF-A0A2N5VM06-F1
#
_entry.id   AF-A0A2N5VM06-F1
#
_cell.length_a   1.000
_cell.length_b   1.000
_cell.length_c   1.000
_cell.angle_alpha   90.00
_cell.angle_beta   90.00
_cell.angle_gamma   90.00
#
_symmetry.space_group_name_H-M   'P 1'
#
loop_
_entity.id
_entity.type
_entity.pdbx_description
1 polymer ?
#
loop_
_entity_poly.entity_id
_entity_poly.type
_entity_poly.pdbx_seq_one_letter_code
_entity_poly.pdbx_strand_id
1 'polypeptide(L)'
;MAPRSVANPLFTRSSVSATQNAPKNNLASSMATNNALNLPSSGKKANPKDFYMKSVLTKRQAKMTKAHTEMTRAWAKVTNAKVCYMKQLKDLGLPFSEIEKMVNKEFPPIQATQTPDALADSNLEDLDSDDDSI
;
A
#
# COMPACT_ATOMS: atom_id res chain seq x y z
N MET A 1 47.28 12.27 -15.93
CA MET A 1 46.57 11.44 -16.93
C MET A 1 46.95 9.98 -16.66
N ALA A 2 46.09 8.98 -16.65
CA ALA A 2 44.66 8.87 -17.04
C ALA A 2 43.86 8.05 -15.99
N PRO A 3 42.50 8.09 -15.98
CA PRO A 3 41.70 7.38 -14.98
C PRO A 3 41.59 5.86 -15.23
N ARG A 4 41.38 5.10 -14.14
CA ARG A 4 41.10 3.66 -14.18
C ARG A 4 39.68 3.41 -14.69
N SER A 5 39.55 2.68 -15.80
CA SER A 5 38.26 2.15 -16.25
C SER A 5 37.94 0.85 -15.53
N VAL A 6 36.75 0.75 -14.93
CA VAL A 6 36.23 -0.50 -14.34
C VAL A 6 34.80 -0.67 -14.81
N ALA A 7 34.59 -1.57 -15.77
CA ALA A 7 33.27 -1.86 -16.32
C ALA A 7 32.76 -3.20 -15.78
N ASN A 8 31.65 -3.18 -15.05
CA ASN A 8 30.97 -4.38 -14.53
C ASN A 8 29.62 -4.59 -15.28
N PRO A 9 29.56 -5.45 -16.30
CA PRO A 9 28.29 -5.93 -16.83
C PRO A 9 27.73 -7.04 -15.93
N LEU A 10 26.66 -6.75 -15.17
CA LEU A 10 25.91 -7.78 -14.44
C LEU A 10 25.09 -8.64 -15.41
N PHE A 11 25.62 -9.78 -15.81
CA PHE A 11 24.84 -10.83 -16.49
C PHE A 11 24.15 -11.72 -15.46
N THR A 12 22.88 -11.44 -15.16
CA THR A 12 22.02 -12.32 -14.36
C THR A 12 21.65 -13.56 -15.15
N ARG A 13 22.42 -14.64 -14.96
CA ARG A 13 22.21 -15.92 -15.63
C ARG A 13 20.99 -16.65 -15.07
N SER A 14 19.90 -16.64 -15.82
CA SER A 14 18.80 -17.59 -15.65
C SER A 14 19.28 -19.03 -15.92
N SER A 15 18.83 -19.99 -15.12
CA SER A 15 18.81 -21.40 -15.53
C SER A 15 17.70 -22.17 -14.84
N VAL A 16 16.82 -22.73 -15.66
CA VAL A 16 15.78 -23.70 -15.26
C VAL A 16 16.36 -25.07 -14.92
N SER A 17 15.51 -25.90 -14.32
CA SER A 17 15.75 -27.23 -13.71
C SER A 17 16.57 -28.26 -14.50
N ALA A 18 17.34 -29.07 -13.78
CA ALA A 18 17.81 -30.40 -14.18
C ALA A 18 17.80 -31.37 -12.96
N THR A 19 17.59 -32.66 -13.19
CA THR A 19 17.30 -33.69 -12.17
C THR A 19 18.39 -34.76 -12.03
N GLN A 20 18.29 -35.55 -10.95
CA GLN A 20 18.66 -36.99 -10.78
C GLN A 20 20.00 -37.44 -10.13
N ASN A 21 19.83 -38.41 -9.20
CA ASN A 21 20.77 -39.45 -8.69
C ASN A 21 21.85 -39.00 -7.66
N ALA A 22 22.17 -39.69 -6.55
CA ALA A 22 21.69 -40.90 -5.82
C ALA A 22 22.35 -40.90 -4.39
N PRO A 23 22.21 -41.88 -3.44
CA PRO A 23 21.47 -43.15 -3.40
C PRO A 23 20.47 -43.28 -2.20
N LYS A 24 20.76 -44.08 -1.15
CA LYS A 24 19.89 -44.38 0.02
C LYS A 24 20.68 -44.78 1.28
N ASN A 25 20.33 -44.22 2.46
CA ASN A 25 20.64 -44.79 3.78
C ASN A 25 19.36 -44.76 4.64
N ASN A 26 18.90 -45.88 5.17
CA ASN A 26 17.79 -45.89 6.13
C ASN A 26 18.31 -45.66 7.55
N LEU A 27 17.91 -44.55 8.20
CA LEU A 27 17.82 -44.50 9.66
C LEU A 27 16.38 -44.17 10.04
N ALA A 28 15.72 -45.12 10.70
CA ALA A 28 14.44 -44.88 11.35
C ALA A 28 14.68 -44.04 12.61
N SER A 29 14.65 -42.71 12.46
CA SER A 29 14.52 -41.80 13.60
C SER A 29 13.04 -41.53 13.83
N SER A 30 12.49 -42.11 14.89
CA SER A 30 11.14 -41.81 15.37
C SER A 30 11.11 -40.40 15.98
N MET A 31 10.91 -39.39 15.13
CA MET A 31 10.33 -38.13 15.58
C MET A 31 8.86 -38.09 15.17
N ALA A 32 7.99 -38.28 16.15
CA ALA A 32 6.57 -38.03 16.00
C ALA A 32 6.36 -36.53 15.73
N THR A 33 6.28 -36.16 14.46
CA THR A 33 5.84 -34.82 14.05
C THR A 33 4.33 -34.72 14.20
N ASN A 34 3.87 -34.72 15.47
CA ASN A 34 2.53 -34.28 15.87
C ASN A 34 2.39 -32.76 15.74
N ASN A 35 2.86 -32.22 14.61
CA ASN A 35 2.52 -30.93 14.06
C ASN A 35 1.84 -31.19 12.71
N ALA A 36 0.81 -32.04 12.74
CA ALA A 36 -0.32 -31.80 11.86
C ALA A 36 -0.74 -30.35 12.10
N LEU A 37 -0.46 -29.48 11.14
CA LEU A 37 -1.00 -28.14 11.13
C LEU A 37 -2.52 -28.31 11.27
N ASN A 38 -3.04 -27.92 12.44
CA ASN A 38 -4.47 -27.77 12.67
C ASN A 38 -4.95 -26.55 11.88
N LEU A 39 -4.79 -26.58 10.55
CA LEU A 39 -5.74 -25.95 9.66
C LEU A 39 -7.04 -26.69 9.93
N PRO A 40 -8.08 -26.04 10.48
CA PRO A 40 -9.40 -26.61 10.42
C PRO A 40 -9.76 -26.69 8.94
N SER A 41 -9.60 -27.89 8.36
CA SER A 41 -10.28 -28.33 7.14
C SER A 41 -11.78 -28.47 7.42
N SER A 42 -12.35 -27.49 8.13
CA SER A 42 -13.78 -27.34 8.27
C SER A 42 -14.28 -26.90 6.90
N GLY A 43 -14.70 -27.90 6.11
CA GLY A 43 -15.51 -27.72 4.91
C GLY A 43 -16.90 -27.20 5.28
N LYS A 44 -16.98 -26.12 6.08
CA LYS A 44 -18.17 -25.30 6.25
C LYS A 44 -18.49 -24.83 4.84
N LYS A 45 -19.55 -25.36 4.24
CA LYS A 45 -20.06 -24.94 2.93
C LYS A 45 -20.51 -23.48 3.08
N ALA A 46 -19.57 -22.56 2.91
CA ALA A 46 -19.79 -21.15 3.16
C ALA A 46 -20.97 -20.69 2.28
N ASN A 47 -21.96 -20.08 2.93
CA ASN A 47 -23.25 -19.81 2.32
C ASN A 47 -23.05 -18.90 1.10
N PRO A 48 -23.60 -19.22 -0.08
CA PRO A 48 -23.54 -18.34 -1.25
C PRO A 48 -24.02 -16.91 -0.95
N LYS A 49 -24.95 -16.75 0.01
CA LYS A 49 -25.38 -15.45 0.52
C LYS A 49 -24.25 -14.68 1.20
N ASP A 50 -23.46 -15.32 2.06
CA ASP A 50 -22.41 -14.65 2.84
C ASP A 50 -21.26 -14.21 1.95
N PHE A 51 -20.87 -15.04 0.97
CA PHE A 51 -19.94 -14.66 -0.10
C PHE A 51 -20.43 -13.43 -0.87
N TYR A 52 -21.72 -13.40 -1.23
CA TYR A 52 -22.31 -12.25 -1.91
C TYR A 52 -22.29 -10.99 -1.04
N MET A 53 -22.70 -11.09 0.23
CA MET A 53 -22.71 -9.95 1.17
C MET A 53 -21.30 -9.39 1.39
N LYS A 54 -20.31 -10.26 1.66
CA LYS A 54 -18.89 -9.87 1.74
C LYS A 54 -18.42 -9.21 0.44
N SER A 55 -18.70 -9.81 -0.73
CA SER A 55 -18.33 -9.22 -2.03
C SER A 55 -18.91 -7.82 -2.26
N VAL A 56 -20.18 -7.58 -1.90
CA VAL A 56 -20.81 -6.26 -2.02
C VAL A 56 -20.18 -5.25 -1.07
N LEU A 57 -19.90 -5.63 0.17
CA LEU A 57 -19.26 -4.77 1.16
C LEU A 57 -17.84 -4.38 0.73
N THR A 58 -16.99 -5.36 0.38
CA THR A 58 -15.62 -5.12 -0.11
C THR A 58 -15.61 -4.25 -1.38
N LYS A 59 -16.56 -4.46 -2.32
CA LYS A 59 -16.70 -3.61 -3.51
C LYS A 59 -17.07 -2.16 -3.19
N ARG A 60 -17.85 -1.92 -2.11
CA ARG A 60 -18.17 -0.56 -1.64
C ARG A 60 -16.96 0.06 -0.94
N GLN A 61 -16.31 -0.67 -0.05
CA GLN A 61 -15.09 -0.22 0.65
C GLN A 61 -13.99 0.18 -0.35
N ALA A 62 -13.67 -0.68 -1.32
CA ALA A 62 -12.66 -0.41 -2.34
C ALA A 62 -12.96 0.86 -3.17
N LYS A 63 -14.25 1.15 -3.45
CA LYS A 63 -14.66 2.41 -4.11
C LYS A 63 -14.43 3.63 -3.23
N MET A 64 -14.77 3.55 -1.93
CA MET A 64 -14.54 4.64 -0.97
C MET A 64 -13.03 4.90 -0.77
N THR A 65 -12.24 3.84 -0.56
CA THR A 65 -10.78 3.93 -0.45
C THR A 65 -10.17 4.56 -1.70
N LYS A 66 -10.58 4.13 -2.90
CA LYS A 66 -10.09 4.71 -4.16
C LYS A 66 -10.40 6.21 -4.25
N ALA A 67 -11.65 6.62 -3.96
CA ALA A 67 -12.04 8.03 -4.00
C ALA A 67 -11.23 8.89 -3.00
N HIS A 68 -11.02 8.38 -1.78
CA HIS A 68 -10.19 9.03 -0.78
C HIS A 68 -8.73 9.19 -1.25
N THR A 69 -8.10 8.11 -1.75
CA THR A 69 -6.73 8.17 -2.29
C THR A 69 -6.60 9.13 -3.47
N GLU A 70 -7.60 9.19 -4.36
CA GLU A 70 -7.63 10.16 -5.47
C GLU A 70 -7.74 11.61 -4.98
N MET A 71 -8.58 11.88 -3.98
CA MET A 71 -8.71 13.18 -3.32
C MET A 71 -7.38 13.61 -2.67
N THR A 72 -6.78 12.77 -1.85
CA THR A 72 -5.49 13.04 -1.18
C THR A 72 -4.37 13.27 -2.20
N ARG A 73 -4.34 12.51 -3.29
CA ARG A 73 -3.38 12.70 -4.39
C ARG A 73 -3.60 14.02 -5.13
N ALA A 74 -4.84 14.44 -5.34
CA ALA A 74 -5.16 15.73 -5.95
C ALA A 74 -4.74 16.89 -5.04
N TRP A 75 -5.06 16.80 -3.74
CA TRP A 75 -4.67 17.81 -2.75
C TRP A 75 -3.15 17.97 -2.65
N ALA A 76 -2.40 16.87 -2.58
CA ALA A 76 -0.93 16.91 -2.57
C ALA A 76 -0.34 17.57 -3.84
N LYS A 77 -0.94 17.37 -5.02
CA LYS A 77 -0.54 18.07 -6.26
C LYS A 77 -0.78 19.58 -6.16
N VAL A 78 -1.94 20.01 -5.66
CA VAL A 78 -2.28 21.43 -5.49
C VAL A 78 -1.33 22.10 -4.49
N THR A 79 -1.08 21.48 -3.34
CA THR A 79 -0.13 21.99 -2.34
C THR A 79 1.28 22.12 -2.92
N ASN A 80 1.77 21.10 -3.64
CA ASN A 80 3.08 21.15 -4.30
C ASN A 80 3.15 22.23 -5.39
N ALA A 81 2.09 22.39 -6.20
CA ALA A 81 2.01 23.45 -7.21
C ALA A 81 2.05 24.84 -6.57
N LYS A 82 1.29 25.06 -5.49
CA LYS A 82 1.28 26.31 -4.71
C LYS A 82 2.67 26.64 -4.15
N VAL A 83 3.37 25.66 -3.58
CA VAL A 83 4.73 25.83 -3.05
C VAL A 83 5.74 26.13 -4.18
N CYS A 84 5.66 25.44 -5.31
CA CYS A 84 6.50 25.71 -6.48
C CYS A 84 6.29 27.13 -7.03
N TYR A 85 5.02 27.58 -7.13
CA TYR A 85 4.66 28.92 -7.58
C TYR A 85 5.17 30.00 -6.61
N MET A 86 4.94 29.84 -5.31
CA MET A 86 5.50 30.73 -4.27
C MET A 86 7.02 30.84 -4.37
N LYS A 87 7.71 29.71 -4.60
CA LYS A 87 9.16 29.70 -4.80
C LYS A 87 9.57 30.49 -6.06
N GLN A 88 8.92 30.25 -7.20
CA GLN A 88 9.21 30.97 -8.45
C GLN A 88 9.05 32.49 -8.30
N LEU A 89 7.97 32.95 -7.68
CA LEU A 89 7.77 34.39 -7.46
C LEU A 89 8.83 35.00 -6.51
N LYS A 90 9.23 34.25 -5.48
CA LYS A 90 10.32 34.66 -4.57
C LYS A 90 11.68 34.70 -5.30
N ASP A 91 11.95 33.72 -6.16
CA ASP A 91 13.20 33.63 -6.94
C ASP A 91 13.25 34.73 -8.04
N LEU A 92 12.11 35.29 -8.44
CA LEU A 92 11.99 36.51 -9.26
C LEU A 92 12.17 37.82 -8.47
N GLY A 93 12.38 37.77 -7.16
CA GLY A 93 12.60 38.95 -6.31
C GLY A 93 11.34 39.75 -5.93
N LEU A 94 10.14 39.18 -6.11
CA LEU A 94 8.89 39.84 -5.71
C LEU A 94 8.78 39.98 -4.17
N PRO A 95 8.23 41.09 -3.65
CA PRO A 95 7.98 41.24 -2.22
C PRO A 95 6.87 40.29 -1.76
N PHE A 96 6.98 39.79 -0.53
CA PHE A 96 6.04 38.79 0.02
C PHE A 96 4.55 39.20 -0.09
N SER A 97 4.25 40.48 0.11
CA SER A 97 2.88 41.02 0.01
C SER A 97 2.30 41.02 -1.40
N GLU A 98 3.13 40.92 -2.44
CA GLU A 98 2.69 40.72 -3.82
C GLU A 98 2.65 39.24 -4.19
N ILE A 99 3.62 38.45 -3.70
CA ILE A 99 3.58 36.97 -3.78
C ILE A 99 2.26 36.45 -3.23
N GLU A 100 1.87 36.86 -2.02
CA GLU A 100 0.62 36.47 -1.38
C GLU A 100 -0.62 36.83 -2.23
N LYS A 101 -0.66 38.05 -2.80
CA LYS A 101 -1.74 38.47 -3.70
C LYS A 101 -1.81 37.65 -4.97
N MET A 102 -0.68 37.29 -5.58
CA MET A 102 -0.65 36.45 -6.78
C MET A 102 -1.05 35.00 -6.45
N VAL A 103 -0.52 34.46 -5.35
CA VAL A 103 -0.80 33.10 -4.86
C VAL A 103 -2.28 32.93 -4.51
N ASN A 104 -2.93 33.92 -3.90
CA ASN A 104 -4.35 33.85 -3.57
C ASN A 104 -5.28 34.05 -4.78
N LYS A 105 -4.76 34.60 -5.90
CA LYS A 105 -5.46 34.63 -7.20
C LYS A 105 -5.37 33.30 -7.93
N GLU A 106 -4.17 32.69 -7.96
CA GLU A 106 -3.90 31.42 -8.65
C GLU A 106 -4.45 30.20 -7.89
N PHE A 107 -4.31 30.21 -6.55
CA PHE A 107 -4.71 29.13 -5.65
C PHE A 107 -5.73 29.65 -4.63
N PRO A 108 -6.99 29.90 -5.04
CA PRO A 108 -8.04 30.36 -4.13
C PRO A 108 -8.28 29.35 -2.99
N PRO A 109 -8.69 29.80 -1.79
CA PRO A 109 -8.96 28.91 -0.67
C PRO A 109 -10.04 27.87 -1.01
N ILE A 110 -9.68 26.59 -0.93
CA ILE A 110 -10.62 25.47 -1.01
C ILE A 110 -11.33 25.33 0.35
N GLN A 111 -12.62 25.00 0.34
CA GLN A 111 -13.43 24.88 1.55
C GLN A 111 -12.91 23.76 2.46
N ALA A 112 -12.87 24.02 3.78
CA ALA A 112 -12.27 23.12 4.79
C ALA A 112 -12.96 21.74 4.92
N THR A 113 -14.08 21.51 4.25
CA THR A 113 -14.74 20.21 4.14
C THR A 113 -14.02 19.21 3.20
N GLN A 114 -12.98 19.65 2.48
CA GLN A 114 -12.23 18.83 1.52
C GLN A 114 -10.76 18.60 1.88
N THR A 115 -10.26 19.11 3.01
CA THR A 115 -8.94 18.71 3.50
C THR A 115 -9.00 17.23 3.90
N PRO A 116 -8.15 16.35 3.32
CA PRO A 116 -8.03 14.97 3.80
C PRO A 116 -7.48 15.01 5.21
N ASP A 117 -8.34 14.80 6.20
CA ASP A 117 -7.96 14.90 7.60
C ASP A 117 -6.88 13.86 7.93
N ALA A 118 -5.90 14.26 8.72
CA ALA A 118 -4.70 13.47 8.93
C ALA A 118 -4.99 12.32 9.90
N LEU A 119 -5.33 11.16 9.34
CA LEU A 119 -5.50 9.90 10.06
C LEU A 119 -6.51 10.01 11.22
N ALA A 120 -7.80 10.01 10.88
CA ALA A 120 -8.71 9.22 11.68
C ALA A 120 -8.26 7.75 11.54
N ASP A 121 -7.41 7.30 12.48
CA ASP A 121 -7.04 5.90 12.68
C ASP A 121 -8.31 5.09 12.96
N SER A 122 -9.00 4.75 11.88
CA SER A 122 -10.09 3.79 11.85
C SER A 122 -9.45 2.43 12.01
N ASN A 123 -9.01 2.16 13.24
CA ASN A 123 -8.49 0.90 13.71
C ASN A 123 -9.55 -0.15 13.37
N LEU A 124 -9.32 -0.87 12.27
CA LEU A 124 -10.12 -2.01 11.89
C LEU A 124 -9.67 -3.16 12.80
N GLU A 125 -10.04 -3.07 14.07
CA GLU A 125 -9.97 -4.21 14.96
C GLU A 125 -10.87 -5.29 14.35
N ASP A 126 -10.25 -6.40 14.01
CA ASP A 126 -10.95 -7.57 13.51
C ASP A 126 -11.98 -8.00 14.58
N LEU A 127 -13.26 -7.75 14.31
CA LEU A 127 -14.37 -8.20 15.16
C LEU A 127 -14.55 -9.72 15.04
N ASP A 128 -13.59 -10.47 15.58
CA ASP A 128 -13.67 -11.89 15.89
C ASP A 128 -14.28 -12.03 17.30
N SER A 129 -15.54 -11.59 17.42
CA SER A 129 -16.33 -11.66 18.66
C SER A 129 -17.14 -12.96 18.68
N ASP A 130 -16.46 -14.08 18.92
CA ASP A 130 -17.11 -15.36 19.27
C ASP A 130 -17.73 -15.25 20.68
N ASP A 131 -18.96 -14.75 20.76
CA ASP A 131 -19.82 -14.78 21.95
C ASP A 131 -20.52 -16.15 22.07
N ASP A 132 -19.74 -17.20 22.32
CA ASP A 132 -20.24 -18.52 22.71
C ASP A 132 -20.44 -18.55 24.24
N SER A 133 -21.57 -18.02 24.70
CA SER A 133 -22.03 -18.12 26.09
C SER A 133 -23.25 -19.08 26.19
N ILE A 134 -23.04 -20.23 26.83
CA ILE A 134 -24.08 -21.22 27.20
C ILE A 134 -23.94 -21.65 28.66
#